data_AF-B3KNR7-F1
#
_entry.id   AF-B3KNR7-F1
#
_cell.length_a   1.000
_cell.length_b   1.000
_cell.length_c   1.000
_cell.angle_alpha   90.00
_cell.angle_beta   90.00
_cell.angle_gamma   90.00
#
_symmetry.space_group_name_H-M   'P 1'
#
loop_
_entity.id
_entity.type
_entity.pdbx_description
1 polymer ?
#
loop_
_entity_poly.entity_id
_entity_poly.type
_entity_poly.pdbx_seq_one_letter_code
_entity_poly.pdbx_strand_id
1 'polypeptide(L)'
;MIGCSFVVDREYFGDIGLLDPGMEVYGGENVELGMRETEGFQQDKVNYKQNKRGRKTRQRVKRSRSEAHRAQPSPGATHGAHSRAPGPRTEPTAEPWGHARPTAALPATGVWQCGGSMEVLPCSRVAHIERTRKPYNNDIDYYAKRNALRAAEVWMDDFKSHVYMAWNIPMSNPGVDFGDVSERLALRQRLKCRSFKWYLENVYPEMRVYNNTLTYGEVRNSKASAYCLDQGAEDGDRAILYPCHGMSSQLVRYSADGLLQLGPLGSTAFLPDSKCLVDDGTGRMPTLKKCEDVARPTQRLWDFTQSGPIVSRATGRCLEVEMSKDANFGLRLVVQRCSGQKWMIRNWIKHARH
;
A
#
# COMPACT_ATOMS: atom_id res chain seq x y z
N MET A 1 6.16 8.89 4.84
CA MET A 1 6.52 10.04 3.97
C MET A 1 6.03 9.83 2.54
N ILE A 2 5.57 10.91 1.89
CA ILE A 2 5.09 10.93 0.48
C ILE A 2 6.26 11.05 -0.53
N GLY A 3 7.52 11.09 -0.08
CA GLY A 3 8.73 11.03 -0.92
C GLY A 3 9.13 12.34 -1.60
N CYS A 4 8.15 13.11 -2.08
CA CYS A 4 8.39 14.26 -2.95
C CYS A 4 8.96 15.53 -2.27
N SER A 5 9.02 15.58 -0.94
CA SER A 5 9.55 16.74 -0.19
C SER A 5 9.92 16.33 1.23
N PHE A 6 11.19 16.47 1.59
CA PHE A 6 11.72 16.32 2.94
C PHE A 6 12.97 17.19 3.11
N VAL A 7 13.39 17.41 4.35
CA VAL A 7 14.67 18.03 4.70
C VAL A 7 15.41 17.06 5.61
N VAL A 8 16.71 16.92 5.41
CA VAL A 8 17.59 16.04 6.17
C VAL A 8 18.94 16.72 6.32
N ASP A 9 19.65 16.47 7.41
CA ASP A 9 21.05 16.87 7.51
C ASP A 9 21.90 16.16 6.45
N ARG A 10 22.87 16.88 5.87
CA ARG A 10 23.67 16.38 4.74
C ARG A 10 24.64 15.28 5.16
N GLU A 11 25.29 15.42 6.31
CA GLU A 11 26.26 14.44 6.81
C GLU A 11 25.52 13.19 7.24
N TYR A 12 24.45 13.35 8.00
CA TYR A 12 23.54 12.29 8.39
C TYR A 12 22.99 11.48 7.20
N PHE A 13 22.53 12.16 6.14
CA PHE A 13 22.02 11.48 4.95
C PHE A 13 23.10 10.67 4.21
N GLY A 14 24.36 11.14 4.25
CA GLY A 14 25.52 10.40 3.78
C GLY A 14 25.81 9.17 4.64
N ASP A 15 25.82 9.32 5.97
CA ASP A 15 26.13 8.26 6.93
C ASP A 15 25.13 7.11 6.89
N ILE A 16 23.83 7.40 6.74
CA ILE A 16 22.81 6.35 6.55
C ILE A 16 22.86 5.73 5.14
N GLY A 17 23.70 6.24 4.24
CA GLY A 17 23.98 5.68 2.92
C GLY A 17 23.01 6.12 1.81
N LEU A 18 22.54 7.36 1.82
CA LEU A 18 21.73 8.00 0.75
C LEU A 18 20.49 7.17 0.32
N LEU A 19 19.91 7.45 -0.85
CA LEU A 19 18.96 6.53 -1.50
C LEU A 19 19.71 5.34 -2.11
N ASP A 20 19.01 4.23 -2.32
CA ASP A 20 19.54 3.08 -3.07
C ASP A 20 19.81 3.45 -4.54
N PRO A 21 21.08 3.48 -5.00
CA PRO A 21 21.42 3.89 -6.37
C PRO A 21 20.98 2.88 -7.43
N GLY A 22 20.59 1.66 -7.03
CA GLY A 22 20.03 0.65 -7.94
C GLY A 22 18.51 0.77 -8.15
N MET A 23 17.86 1.78 -7.57
CA MET A 23 16.46 2.11 -7.87
C MET A 23 16.34 2.98 -9.11
N GLU A 24 15.37 2.66 -9.95
CA GLU A 24 15.23 3.23 -11.29
C GLU A 24 13.90 3.95 -11.48
N VAL A 25 13.93 5.07 -12.22
CA VAL A 25 12.78 5.83 -12.74
C VAL A 25 11.82 6.41 -11.69
N TYR A 26 11.07 5.59 -10.94
CA TYR A 26 10.03 6.05 -10.01
C TYR A 26 9.57 4.95 -9.03
N GLY A 27 9.43 5.33 -7.76
CA GLY A 27 8.66 4.60 -6.75
C GLY A 27 9.52 3.63 -5.94
N GLY A 28 9.18 3.50 -4.65
CA GLY A 28 9.86 2.61 -3.70
C GLY A 28 10.93 3.32 -2.86
N GLU A 29 11.56 4.39 -3.36
CA GLU A 29 12.61 5.13 -2.66
C GLU A 29 12.12 5.78 -1.36
N ASN A 30 10.88 6.27 -1.36
CA ASN A 30 10.23 6.86 -0.21
C ASN A 30 9.83 5.82 0.85
N VAL A 31 9.59 4.57 0.44
CA VAL A 31 9.27 3.45 1.34
C VAL A 31 10.55 2.85 1.90
N GLU A 32 11.61 2.73 1.09
CA GLU A 32 12.95 2.31 1.50
C GLU A 32 13.53 3.24 2.57
N LEU A 33 13.59 4.55 2.26
CA LEU A 33 13.98 5.56 3.24
C LEU A 33 13.05 5.56 4.45
N GLY A 34 11.74 5.41 4.23
CA GLY A 34 10.69 5.35 5.27
C GLY A 34 10.71 4.11 6.16
N MET A 35 11.44 3.05 5.81
CA MET A 35 11.66 1.85 6.63
C MET A 35 12.98 1.91 7.39
N ARG A 36 13.95 2.68 6.90
CA ARG A 36 15.24 2.96 7.54
C ARG A 36 15.12 4.05 8.60
N GLU A 37 14.43 5.13 8.24
CA GLU A 37 14.11 6.34 9.02
C GLU A 37 12.58 6.49 9.03
N THR A 38 11.92 6.61 10.20
CA THR A 38 10.47 6.33 10.26
C THR A 38 9.65 7.36 11.03
N GLU A 39 8.38 7.56 10.65
CA GLU A 39 7.57 8.71 11.06
C GLU A 39 7.10 8.66 12.53
N GLY A 40 7.59 9.60 13.34
CA GLY A 40 7.17 9.80 14.74
C GLY A 40 5.81 10.49 14.85
N PHE A 41 4.72 9.74 14.69
CA PHE A 41 3.38 10.26 14.96
C PHE A 41 3.04 10.20 16.46
N GLN A 42 3.53 11.17 17.23
CA GLN A 42 2.96 11.48 18.55
C GLN A 42 1.57 12.11 18.38
N GLN A 43 0.57 11.26 18.14
CA GLN A 43 -0.81 11.71 18.11
C GLN A 43 -1.37 11.80 19.53
N ASP A 44 -1.32 13.01 20.08
CA ASP A 44 -2.20 13.39 21.18
C ASP A 44 -3.64 12.99 20.83
N LYS A 45 -4.30 12.28 21.76
CA LYS A 45 -5.60 11.63 21.54
C LYS A 45 -6.75 12.64 21.45
N VAL A 46 -6.81 13.40 20.36
CA VAL A 46 -7.93 14.30 20.05
C VAL A 46 -8.99 13.53 19.26
N ASN A 47 -10.15 13.31 19.90
CA ASN A 47 -11.32 12.62 19.37
C ASN A 47 -11.74 13.13 17.97
N TYR A 48 -11.57 12.33 16.92
CA TYR A 48 -12.30 12.54 15.66
C TYR A 48 -13.71 11.94 15.74
N LYS A 49 -14.56 12.53 16.58
CA LYS A 49 -16.02 12.38 16.50
C LYS A 49 -16.63 13.73 16.14
N GLN A 50 -17.61 13.68 15.23
CA GLN A 50 -18.43 14.80 14.73
C GLN A 50 -17.72 15.81 13.80
N ASN A 51 -17.80 15.57 12.48
CA ASN A 51 -18.44 16.53 11.57
C ASN A 51 -18.74 15.95 10.17
N LYS A 52 -19.77 15.09 10.09
CA LYS A 52 -20.49 14.77 8.84
C LYS A 52 -21.97 15.19 8.93
N ARG A 53 -22.21 16.48 9.17
CA ARG A 53 -23.51 17.14 8.91
C ARG A 53 -23.27 18.51 8.26
N GLY A 54 -23.90 18.75 7.10
CA GLY A 54 -24.06 20.08 6.53
C GLY A 54 -23.00 20.58 5.55
N ARG A 55 -23.00 20.06 4.32
CA ARG A 55 -22.84 20.87 3.07
C ARG A 55 -23.12 20.03 1.80
N LYS A 56 -24.40 19.76 1.55
CA LYS A 56 -24.88 19.55 0.17
C LYS A 56 -25.23 20.93 -0.40
N THR A 57 -24.35 21.52 -1.20
CA THR A 57 -24.69 22.72 -1.98
C THR A 57 -24.37 22.47 -3.45
N ARG A 58 -25.41 22.51 -4.30
CA ARG A 58 -25.31 22.28 -5.75
C ARG A 58 -24.37 23.30 -6.40
N GLN A 59 -23.26 22.88 -6.99
CA GLN A 59 -22.58 23.68 -8.02
C GLN A 59 -23.31 23.51 -9.35
N ARG A 60 -24.16 24.49 -9.69
CA ARG A 60 -24.83 24.58 -10.98
C ARG A 60 -23.89 25.28 -11.96
N VAL A 61 -23.41 24.56 -12.96
CA VAL A 61 -22.55 25.13 -14.02
C VAL A 61 -23.28 26.28 -14.71
N LYS A 62 -22.65 27.45 -14.78
CA LYS A 62 -22.98 28.52 -15.73
C LYS A 62 -21.71 28.97 -16.46
N ARG A 63 -21.75 28.86 -17.78
CA ARG A 63 -20.79 29.50 -18.69
C ARG A 63 -21.17 30.97 -18.89
N SER A 64 -20.20 31.86 -18.79
CA SER A 64 -20.18 33.19 -19.41
C SER A 64 -18.70 33.60 -19.50
N ARG A 65 -18.05 33.37 -20.63
CA ARG A 65 -17.83 34.34 -21.73
C ARG A 65 -17.12 35.62 -21.27
N SER A 66 -15.96 35.83 -21.87
CA SER A 66 -15.08 36.99 -21.76
C SER A 66 -15.69 38.23 -22.39
N GLU A 67 -15.49 39.39 -21.78
CA GLU A 67 -15.47 40.67 -22.46
C GLU A 67 -14.54 41.63 -21.72
N ALA A 68 -13.78 42.41 -22.48
CA ALA A 68 -12.75 43.30 -21.96
C ALA A 68 -13.22 44.76 -22.11
N HIS A 69 -13.16 45.55 -21.03
CA HIS A 69 -13.31 46.99 -21.13
C HIS A 69 -12.24 47.73 -20.32
N ARG A 70 -11.66 48.74 -20.98
CA ARG A 70 -10.62 49.64 -20.51
C ARG A 70 -11.26 51.02 -20.35
N ALA A 71 -11.12 51.63 -19.18
CA ALA A 71 -11.46 53.04 -18.97
C ALA A 71 -10.55 53.65 -17.88
N GLN A 72 -9.99 54.83 -18.17
CA GLN A 72 -9.37 55.75 -17.20
C GLN A 72 -10.25 57.03 -17.14
N PRO A 73 -9.80 58.18 -16.60
CA PRO A 73 -9.95 58.53 -15.19
C PRO A 73 -10.65 59.90 -14.97
N SER A 74 -11.01 60.23 -13.72
CA SER A 74 -11.50 61.56 -13.32
C SER A 74 -11.05 61.91 -11.88
N PRO A 75 -11.02 63.19 -11.46
CA PRO A 75 -9.81 63.71 -10.80
C PRO A 75 -10.00 64.33 -9.40
N GLY A 76 -8.86 64.62 -8.75
CA GLY A 76 -8.64 65.85 -7.99
C GLY A 76 -9.32 66.05 -6.63
N ALA A 77 -8.56 65.81 -5.55
CA ALA A 77 -8.72 66.52 -4.27
C ALA A 77 -7.34 66.78 -3.64
N THR A 78 -7.11 67.98 -3.11
CA THR A 78 -5.79 68.53 -2.82
C THR A 78 -5.39 68.51 -1.33
N HIS A 79 -4.07 68.32 -1.13
CA HIS A 79 -3.22 68.77 -0.01
C HIS A 79 -3.67 68.57 1.46
N GLY A 80 -2.86 67.76 2.17
CA GLY A 80 -2.65 67.83 3.61
C GLY A 80 -1.28 67.24 3.95
N ALA A 81 -0.23 68.08 3.97
CA ALA A 81 1.14 67.61 4.16
C ALA A 81 1.54 67.61 5.64
N HIS A 82 1.88 66.44 6.18
CA HIS A 82 2.63 66.33 7.44
C HIS A 82 3.86 65.44 7.25
N SER A 83 5.02 66.10 7.25
CA SER A 83 6.34 65.48 7.25
C SER A 83 6.69 64.93 8.65
N ARG A 84 7.09 63.66 8.71
CA ARG A 84 7.90 63.12 9.82
C ARG A 84 9.13 62.41 9.25
N ALA A 85 10.28 62.76 9.79
CA ALA A 85 11.58 62.25 9.35
C ALA A 85 11.80 60.78 9.76
N PRO A 86 12.65 60.03 9.03
CA PRO A 86 12.95 58.64 9.37
C PRO A 86 13.90 58.55 10.57
N GLY A 87 13.54 57.74 11.57
CA GLY A 87 14.43 57.33 12.65
C GLY A 87 15.43 56.26 12.21
N PRO A 88 16.55 56.06 12.95
CA PRO A 88 17.62 55.16 12.55
C PRO A 88 17.18 53.69 12.59
N ARG A 89 17.71 52.90 11.64
CA ARG A 89 17.46 51.47 11.51
C ARG A 89 18.46 50.70 12.37
N THR A 90 18.03 50.17 13.51
CA THR A 90 18.85 49.28 14.34
C THR A 90 18.83 47.86 13.79
N GLU A 91 19.97 47.39 13.29
CA GLU A 91 20.16 45.98 12.97
C GLU A 91 20.33 45.16 14.26
N PRO A 92 19.67 44.00 14.42
CA PRO A 92 19.98 43.09 15.50
C PRO A 92 21.29 42.35 15.16
N THR A 93 22.29 42.54 16.01
CA THR A 93 23.59 41.86 15.93
C THR A 93 23.40 40.34 16.03
N ALA A 94 23.97 39.59 15.08
CA ALA A 94 24.01 38.14 15.16
C ALA A 94 25.04 37.70 16.21
N GLU A 95 24.58 36.98 17.25
CA GLU A 95 25.50 36.28 18.16
C GLU A 95 26.15 35.09 17.44
N PRO A 96 27.46 34.84 17.63
CA PRO A 96 28.13 33.70 17.05
C PRO A 96 27.76 32.42 17.81
N TRP A 97 27.05 31.50 17.13
CA TRP A 97 26.80 30.16 17.65
C TRP A 97 28.13 29.44 17.90
N GLY A 98 28.43 29.17 19.18
CA GLY A 98 29.67 28.54 19.58
C GLY A 98 29.84 27.15 18.99
N HIS A 99 31.01 26.86 18.42
CA HIS A 99 31.36 25.54 17.89
C HIS A 99 31.51 24.50 19.00
N ALA A 100 30.41 23.84 19.36
CA ALA A 100 30.46 22.59 20.11
C ALA A 100 30.93 21.45 19.18
N ARG A 101 32.18 21.00 19.34
CA ARG A 101 32.64 19.74 18.73
C ARG A 101 31.96 18.57 19.45
N PRO A 102 31.28 17.62 18.77
CA PRO A 102 30.79 16.42 19.42
C PRO A 102 31.93 15.39 19.58
N THR A 103 32.76 15.57 20.62
CA THR A 103 33.68 14.51 21.10
C THR A 103 32.99 13.66 22.15
N ALA A 104 32.07 12.79 21.73
CA ALA A 104 31.67 11.58 22.45
C ALA A 104 30.77 10.73 21.54
N ALA A 105 31.01 9.43 21.46
CA ALA A 105 30.03 8.50 20.93
C ALA A 105 28.86 8.43 21.92
N LEU A 106 27.76 9.12 21.60
CA LEU A 106 26.50 8.94 22.33
C LEU A 106 26.03 7.49 22.16
N PRO A 107 25.58 6.81 23.22
CA PRO A 107 24.99 5.50 23.07
C PRO A 107 23.74 5.63 22.20
N ALA A 108 23.51 4.65 21.31
CA ALA A 108 22.36 4.64 20.42
C ALA A 108 21.06 4.38 21.20
N THR A 109 20.57 5.39 21.92
CA THR A 109 19.19 5.54 22.36
C THR A 109 18.38 5.82 21.10
N GLY A 110 18.16 4.73 20.37
CA GLY A 110 17.78 4.79 18.96
C GLY A 110 16.45 5.50 18.78
N VAL A 111 16.30 6.07 17.60
CA VAL A 111 14.96 6.24 17.07
C VAL A 111 14.64 4.97 16.28
N TRP A 112 14.74 4.89 14.94
CA TRP A 112 14.21 3.72 14.19
C TRP A 112 15.26 2.78 13.52
N GLN A 113 14.95 1.99 12.47
CA GLN A 113 15.69 0.73 12.12
C GLN A 113 17.22 0.88 12.17
N CYS A 114 17.78 1.95 11.58
CA CYS A 114 19.22 2.23 11.60
C CYS A 114 19.64 3.43 12.49
N GLY A 115 18.70 4.07 13.20
CA GLY A 115 19.02 4.98 14.31
C GLY A 115 18.30 6.32 14.37
N GLY A 116 17.68 6.81 13.28
CA GLY A 116 17.09 8.16 13.23
C GLY A 116 15.57 8.23 13.10
N SER A 117 15.07 9.47 13.01
CA SER A 117 13.66 9.82 13.01
C SER A 117 13.22 10.48 11.70
N MET A 118 11.93 10.39 11.44
CA MET A 118 11.25 11.14 10.39
C MET A 118 10.04 11.83 11.03
N GLU A 119 9.76 13.07 10.66
CA GLU A 119 8.71 13.86 11.31
C GLU A 119 7.95 14.71 10.29
N VAL A 120 6.64 14.81 10.47
CA VAL A 120 5.77 15.65 9.63
C VAL A 120 5.49 16.96 10.37
N LEU A 121 6.21 18.02 10.01
CA LEU A 121 6.06 19.34 10.62
C LEU A 121 4.80 20.06 10.11
N PRO A 122 3.69 20.19 10.88
CA PRO A 122 2.39 20.67 10.35
C PRO A 122 2.37 22.17 9.97
N CYS A 123 3.38 22.90 10.45
CA CYS A 123 3.65 24.30 10.12
C CYS A 123 4.35 24.46 8.76
N SER A 124 5.08 23.45 8.30
CA SER A 124 5.69 23.43 6.96
C SER A 124 4.67 22.89 5.96
N ARG A 125 4.38 23.65 4.90
CA ARG A 125 3.32 23.31 3.94
C ARG A 125 3.78 23.55 2.51
N VAL A 126 3.96 22.45 1.78
CA VAL A 126 4.31 22.44 0.35
C VAL A 126 3.15 21.83 -0.43
N ALA A 127 2.72 22.49 -1.50
CA ALA A 127 1.65 21.99 -2.36
C ALA A 127 2.23 21.09 -3.47
N HIS A 128 1.81 19.83 -3.51
CA HIS A 128 2.12 18.89 -4.60
C HIS A 128 0.99 18.88 -5.63
N ILE A 129 1.33 18.97 -6.92
CA ILE A 129 0.37 18.83 -8.02
C ILE A 129 0.40 17.38 -8.50
N GLU A 130 -0.54 16.58 -8.02
CA GLU A 130 -0.63 15.17 -8.41
C GLU A 130 -0.95 15.02 -9.90
N ARG A 131 -0.27 14.08 -10.57
CA ARG A 131 -0.41 13.86 -12.01
C ARG A 131 -1.26 12.62 -12.27
N THR A 132 -2.35 12.77 -13.01
CA THR A 132 -3.25 11.66 -13.42
C THR A 132 -2.54 10.58 -14.24
N ARG A 133 -1.44 10.93 -14.93
CA ARG A 133 -0.57 10.02 -15.68
C ARG A 133 0.88 10.47 -15.52
N LYS A 134 1.83 9.53 -15.60
CA LYS A 134 3.27 9.79 -15.55
C LYS A 134 3.82 9.71 -17.00
N PRO A 135 3.99 10.83 -17.74
CA PRO A 135 4.20 10.80 -19.19
C PRO A 135 5.66 10.52 -19.63
N TYR A 136 6.58 10.33 -18.68
CA TYR A 136 8.01 10.21 -18.92
C TYR A 136 8.51 8.77 -19.12
N ASN A 137 7.69 7.77 -18.77
CA ASN A 137 7.98 6.36 -19.04
C ASN A 137 6.65 5.61 -19.19
N ASN A 138 6.59 4.66 -20.13
CA ASN A 138 5.39 3.87 -20.39
C ASN A 138 5.30 2.64 -19.46
N ASP A 139 6.40 2.22 -18.84
CA ASP A 139 6.48 1.00 -18.02
C ASP A 139 6.76 1.29 -16.53
N ILE A 140 6.03 2.25 -15.97
CA ILE A 140 6.14 2.62 -14.54
C ILE A 140 5.85 1.42 -13.62
N ASP A 141 5.02 0.48 -14.06
CA ASP A 141 4.66 -0.72 -13.29
C ASP A 141 5.85 -1.68 -13.11
N TYR A 142 6.67 -1.88 -14.16
CA TYR A 142 7.92 -2.63 -14.04
C TYR A 142 8.87 -1.99 -13.02
N TYR A 143 9.16 -0.69 -13.15
CA TYR A 143 10.09 0.00 -12.25
C TYR A 143 9.59 0.04 -10.80
N ALA A 144 8.29 0.28 -10.59
CA ALA A 144 7.69 0.26 -9.25
C ALA A 144 7.81 -1.13 -8.59
N LYS A 145 7.56 -2.22 -9.33
CA LYS A 145 7.78 -3.60 -8.86
C LYS A 145 9.26 -3.85 -8.57
N ARG A 146 10.14 -3.53 -9.52
CA ARG A 146 11.59 -3.68 -9.42
C ARG A 146 12.14 -3.02 -8.15
N ASN A 147 11.82 -1.76 -7.92
CA ASN A 147 12.29 -1.01 -6.75
C ASN A 147 11.65 -1.50 -5.44
N ALA A 148 10.37 -1.87 -5.46
CA ALA A 148 9.71 -2.45 -4.28
C ALA A 148 10.35 -3.80 -3.88
N LEU A 149 10.75 -4.64 -4.84
CA LEU A 149 11.49 -5.88 -4.56
C LEU A 149 12.87 -5.61 -3.96
N ARG A 150 13.63 -4.62 -4.45
CA ARG A 150 14.90 -4.20 -3.83
C ARG A 150 14.71 -3.81 -2.36
N ALA A 151 13.73 -2.95 -2.09
CA ALA A 151 13.43 -2.51 -0.73
C ALA A 151 13.01 -3.69 0.16
N ALA A 152 12.20 -4.62 -0.36
CA ALA A 152 11.73 -5.79 0.38
C ALA A 152 12.86 -6.76 0.73
N GLU A 153 13.74 -7.07 -0.23
CA GLU A 153 14.89 -7.98 -0.03
C GLU A 153 15.93 -7.43 0.94
N VAL A 154 16.11 -6.11 1.02
CA VAL A 154 17.06 -5.49 1.95
C VAL A 154 16.47 -5.31 3.35
N TRP A 155 15.22 -4.83 3.45
CA TRP A 155 14.69 -4.22 4.67
C TRP A 155 13.53 -4.96 5.34
N MET A 156 12.87 -5.91 4.68
CA MET A 156 11.62 -6.50 5.19
C MET A 156 11.74 -7.91 5.78
N ASP A 157 12.94 -8.50 5.82
CA ASP A 157 13.17 -9.86 6.33
C ASP A 157 12.18 -10.88 5.73
N ASP A 158 11.60 -11.79 6.52
CA ASP A 158 10.57 -12.73 6.05
C ASP A 158 9.25 -12.07 5.61
N PHE A 159 8.99 -10.83 6.06
CA PHE A 159 7.82 -10.05 5.67
C PHE A 159 7.91 -9.53 4.23
N LYS A 160 9.07 -9.66 3.55
CA LYS A 160 9.19 -9.38 2.11
C LYS A 160 8.12 -10.10 1.28
N SER A 161 7.71 -11.28 1.73
CA SER A 161 6.56 -12.04 1.23
C SER A 161 5.29 -11.20 0.98
N HIS A 162 5.06 -10.13 1.75
CA HIS A 162 3.90 -9.25 1.62
C HIS A 162 3.96 -8.40 0.35
N VAL A 163 5.16 -7.98 -0.06
CA VAL A 163 5.38 -7.25 -1.33
C VAL A 163 5.18 -8.20 -2.52
N TYR A 164 5.72 -9.42 -2.44
CA TYR A 164 5.50 -10.46 -3.46
C TYR A 164 4.00 -10.81 -3.60
N MET A 165 3.27 -10.92 -2.49
CA MET A 165 1.82 -11.12 -2.50
C MET A 165 1.08 -9.93 -3.13
N ALA A 166 1.35 -8.70 -2.69
CA ALA A 166 0.67 -7.50 -3.18
C ALA A 166 0.83 -7.28 -4.70
N TRP A 167 2.00 -7.63 -5.25
CA TRP A 167 2.28 -7.53 -6.69
C TRP A 167 2.01 -8.83 -7.48
N ASN A 168 1.51 -9.90 -6.86
CA ASN A 168 1.28 -11.21 -7.48
C ASN A 168 2.56 -11.82 -8.13
N ILE A 169 3.72 -11.59 -7.52
CA ILE A 169 5.05 -12.02 -8.00
C ILE A 169 5.45 -13.33 -7.30
N PRO A 170 5.96 -14.37 -8.00
CA PRO A 170 6.39 -15.62 -7.36
C PRO A 170 7.67 -15.47 -6.52
N MET A 171 7.69 -16.02 -5.30
CA MET A 171 8.86 -15.96 -4.38
C MET A 171 10.16 -16.57 -4.93
N SER A 172 10.09 -17.66 -5.70
CA SER A 172 11.27 -18.42 -6.13
C SER A 172 11.74 -18.15 -7.56
N ASN A 173 10.93 -17.43 -8.35
CA ASN A 173 11.29 -16.95 -9.68
C ASN A 173 10.40 -15.73 -9.98
N PRO A 174 10.80 -14.52 -9.56
CA PRO A 174 9.94 -13.34 -9.65
C PRO A 174 9.61 -12.92 -11.10
N GLY A 175 10.47 -13.27 -12.07
CA GLY A 175 10.35 -12.78 -13.45
C GLY A 175 10.61 -11.26 -13.61
N VAL A 176 10.96 -10.58 -12.51
CA VAL A 176 11.41 -9.19 -12.47
C VAL A 176 12.85 -9.22 -11.95
N ASP A 177 13.78 -8.70 -12.76
CA ASP A 177 15.15 -8.53 -12.31
C ASP A 177 15.24 -7.27 -11.43
N PHE A 178 15.59 -7.46 -10.17
CA PHE A 178 15.81 -6.36 -9.22
C PHE A 178 17.29 -6.04 -9.00
N GLY A 179 18.20 -6.70 -9.72
CA GLY A 179 19.65 -6.47 -9.67
C GLY A 179 20.28 -6.83 -8.32
N ASP A 180 21.58 -6.58 -8.20
CA ASP A 180 22.30 -6.83 -6.95
C ASP A 180 21.90 -5.85 -5.83
N VAL A 181 21.74 -6.38 -4.62
CA VAL A 181 21.41 -5.65 -3.39
C VAL A 181 22.50 -5.84 -2.30
N SER A 182 23.61 -6.50 -2.62
CA SER A 182 24.68 -6.84 -1.67
C SER A 182 25.25 -5.62 -0.94
N GLU A 183 25.44 -4.49 -1.63
CA GLU A 183 25.90 -3.24 -1.00
C GLU A 183 24.88 -2.69 0.03
N ARG A 184 23.58 -2.77 -0.27
CA ARG A 184 22.51 -2.32 0.65
C ARG A 184 22.38 -3.25 1.86
N LEU A 185 22.57 -4.55 1.68
CA LEU A 185 22.67 -5.52 2.77
C LEU A 185 23.90 -5.25 3.66
N ALA A 186 25.06 -5.00 3.07
CA ALA A 186 26.28 -4.65 3.79
C ALA A 186 26.16 -3.32 4.56
N LEU A 187 25.44 -2.34 4.01
CA LEU A 187 25.08 -1.10 4.70
C LEU A 187 24.19 -1.36 5.92
N ARG A 188 23.11 -2.14 5.77
CA ARG A 188 22.21 -2.53 6.88
C ARG A 188 22.95 -3.24 8.01
N GLN A 189 23.92 -4.11 7.67
CA GLN A 189 24.79 -4.77 8.64
C GLN A 189 25.76 -3.79 9.32
N ARG A 190 26.40 -2.89 8.57
CA ARG A 190 27.35 -1.89 9.09
C ARG A 190 26.69 -0.93 10.09
N LEU A 191 25.49 -0.47 9.78
CA LEU A 191 24.66 0.37 10.64
C LEU A 191 24.00 -0.40 11.80
N LYS A 192 24.18 -1.73 11.86
CA LYS A 192 23.65 -2.63 12.91
C LYS A 192 22.14 -2.49 13.10
N CYS A 193 21.42 -2.38 11.99
CA CYS A 193 20.00 -2.05 12.02
C CYS A 193 19.15 -3.14 12.69
N ARG A 194 18.02 -2.73 13.26
CA ARG A 194 16.99 -3.62 13.82
C ARG A 194 16.32 -4.46 12.73
N SER A 195 15.54 -5.46 13.14
CA SER A 195 14.73 -6.27 12.23
C SER A 195 13.44 -5.56 11.82
N PHE A 196 12.84 -5.99 10.71
CA PHE A 196 11.53 -5.52 10.28
C PHE A 196 10.43 -5.95 11.25
N LYS A 197 10.59 -7.09 11.94
CA LYS A 197 9.70 -7.48 13.05
C LYS A 197 9.67 -6.40 14.13
N TRP A 198 10.84 -5.91 14.54
CA TRP A 198 10.93 -4.83 15.54
C TRP A 198 10.31 -3.53 15.02
N TYR A 199 10.49 -3.19 13.75
CA TYR A 199 9.82 -2.05 13.11
C TYR A 199 8.28 -2.17 13.20
N LEU A 200 7.70 -3.32 12.87
CA LEU A 200 6.26 -3.54 13.01
C LEU A 200 5.81 -3.45 14.47
N GLU A 201 6.57 -4.02 15.42
CA GLU A 201 6.19 -4.03 16.84
C GLU A 201 6.31 -2.66 17.54
N ASN A 202 7.19 -1.77 17.06
CA ASN A 202 7.56 -0.53 17.77
C ASN A 202 7.26 0.76 16.99
N VAL A 203 7.14 0.70 15.65
CA VAL A 203 6.87 1.86 14.79
C VAL A 203 5.48 1.80 14.19
N TYR A 204 5.15 0.70 13.51
CA TYR A 204 3.96 0.61 12.67
C TYR A 204 3.07 -0.61 13.00
N PRO A 205 2.59 -0.74 14.26
CA PRO A 205 1.86 -1.91 14.73
C PRO A 205 0.47 -2.07 14.12
N GLU A 206 -0.11 -1.01 13.57
CA GLU A 206 -1.35 -1.08 12.80
C GLU A 206 -1.19 -1.63 11.37
N MET A 207 0.03 -1.89 10.87
CA MET A 207 0.23 -2.56 9.57
C MET A 207 -0.31 -3.99 9.62
N ARG A 208 -1.12 -4.39 8.63
CA ARG A 208 -1.68 -5.75 8.60
C ARG A 208 -0.63 -6.76 8.12
N VAL A 209 -0.56 -7.90 8.82
CA VAL A 209 0.39 -8.99 8.58
C VAL A 209 -0.35 -10.26 8.14
N TYR A 210 0.23 -10.98 7.17
CA TYR A 210 -0.36 -12.14 6.50
C TYR A 210 0.50 -13.42 6.62
N ASN A 211 1.20 -13.58 7.74
CA ASN A 211 2.15 -14.69 7.97
C ASN A 211 1.52 -16.10 7.86
N ASN A 212 0.21 -16.24 8.08
CA ASN A 212 -0.51 -17.51 7.91
C ASN A 212 -0.81 -17.88 6.44
N THR A 213 -0.28 -17.17 5.45
CA THR A 213 -0.50 -17.49 4.01
C THR A 213 0.28 -18.73 3.59
N LEU A 214 -0.39 -19.71 2.96
CA LEU A 214 0.27 -20.85 2.32
C LEU A 214 0.50 -20.62 0.83
N THR A 215 -0.53 -20.14 0.12
CA THR A 215 -0.50 -19.90 -1.33
C THR A 215 -1.26 -18.63 -1.68
N TYR A 216 -0.88 -18.00 -2.80
CA TYR A 216 -1.50 -16.75 -3.25
C TYR A 216 -1.42 -16.55 -4.76
N GLY A 217 -2.14 -15.54 -5.25
CA GLY A 217 -2.17 -15.11 -6.64
C GLY A 217 -3.43 -15.55 -7.36
N GLU A 218 -3.35 -15.62 -8.69
CA GLU A 218 -4.45 -16.09 -9.54
C GLU A 218 -4.87 -17.52 -9.20
N VAL A 219 -6.19 -17.77 -9.19
CA VAL A 219 -6.76 -19.10 -8.98
C VAL A 219 -7.49 -19.54 -10.24
N ARG A 220 -7.00 -20.64 -10.85
CA ARG A 220 -7.48 -21.14 -12.14
C ARG A 220 -8.10 -22.52 -12.01
N ASN A 221 -9.15 -22.78 -12.79
CA ASN A 221 -9.81 -24.07 -12.84
C ASN A 221 -9.38 -24.88 -14.08
N SER A 222 -9.24 -26.20 -13.94
CA SER A 222 -8.85 -27.09 -15.05
C SER A 222 -9.82 -27.12 -16.23
N LYS A 223 -11.11 -26.82 -16.04
CA LYS A 223 -12.12 -26.71 -17.12
C LYS A 223 -12.19 -25.32 -17.77
N ALA A 224 -11.54 -24.32 -17.18
CA ALA A 224 -11.62 -22.92 -17.60
C ALA A 224 -10.29 -22.19 -17.39
N SER A 225 -9.20 -22.71 -17.96
CA SER A 225 -7.82 -22.27 -17.69
C SER A 225 -7.47 -20.82 -18.10
N ALA A 226 -8.29 -20.22 -18.96
CA ALA A 226 -8.22 -18.80 -19.35
C ALA A 226 -8.99 -17.85 -18.41
N TYR A 227 -9.76 -18.41 -17.46
CA TYR A 227 -10.56 -17.66 -16.49
C TYR A 227 -10.03 -17.87 -15.08
N CYS A 228 -10.04 -16.78 -14.32
CA CYS A 228 -9.56 -16.71 -12.96
C CYS A 228 -10.73 -16.44 -12.02
N LEU A 229 -10.62 -16.95 -10.80
CA LEU A 229 -11.47 -16.53 -9.69
C LEU A 229 -11.23 -15.03 -9.43
N ASP A 230 -12.30 -14.26 -9.38
CA ASP A 230 -12.26 -12.80 -9.31
C ASP A 230 -13.25 -12.28 -8.26
N GLN A 231 -12.88 -11.24 -7.52
CA GLN A 231 -13.77 -10.52 -6.61
C GLN A 231 -14.98 -9.91 -7.34
N GLY A 232 -14.83 -9.53 -8.60
CA GLY A 232 -15.81 -8.71 -9.32
C GLY A 232 -15.80 -7.26 -8.82
N ALA A 233 -16.98 -6.65 -8.74
CA ALA A 233 -17.12 -5.26 -8.29
C ALA A 233 -16.68 -5.08 -6.82
N GLU A 234 -16.12 -3.91 -6.49
CA GLU A 234 -15.59 -3.63 -5.15
C GLU A 234 -16.68 -3.69 -4.06
N ASP A 235 -17.87 -3.19 -4.37
CA ASP A 235 -19.09 -3.22 -3.56
C ASP A 235 -19.87 -4.54 -3.68
N GLY A 236 -19.49 -5.43 -4.60
CA GLY A 236 -20.12 -6.74 -4.82
C GLY A 236 -19.94 -7.73 -3.66
N ASP A 237 -20.92 -8.61 -3.49
CA ASP A 237 -20.99 -9.65 -2.46
C ASP A 237 -20.84 -11.08 -3.02
N ARG A 238 -20.42 -11.22 -4.29
CA ARG A 238 -20.31 -12.50 -5.01
C ARG A 238 -19.02 -12.58 -5.80
N ALA A 239 -18.28 -13.67 -5.60
CA ALA A 239 -17.14 -14.00 -6.44
C ALA A 239 -17.62 -14.42 -7.83
N ILE A 240 -16.83 -14.12 -8.86
CA ILE A 240 -17.13 -14.43 -10.26
C ILE A 240 -15.97 -15.20 -10.91
N LEU A 241 -16.18 -15.64 -12.14
CA LEU A 241 -15.09 -15.97 -13.06
C LEU A 241 -14.94 -14.82 -14.05
N TYR A 242 -13.70 -14.44 -14.32
CA TYR A 242 -13.37 -13.39 -15.29
C TYR A 242 -12.10 -13.78 -16.06
N PRO A 243 -11.90 -13.34 -17.31
CA PRO A 243 -10.64 -13.57 -18.02
C PRO A 243 -9.42 -13.18 -17.17
N CYS A 244 -8.41 -14.04 -17.12
CA CYS A 244 -7.23 -13.80 -16.27
C CYS A 244 -6.46 -12.56 -16.74
N HIS A 245 -6.35 -11.56 -15.87
CA HIS A 245 -5.58 -10.33 -16.08
C HIS A 245 -4.61 -10.01 -14.93
N GLY A 246 -4.63 -10.78 -13.83
CA GLY A 246 -3.60 -10.72 -12.78
C GLY A 246 -3.58 -9.44 -11.93
N MET A 247 -4.64 -8.64 -11.98
CA MET A 247 -4.81 -7.43 -11.15
C MET A 247 -5.33 -7.82 -9.75
N SER A 248 -5.36 -6.85 -8.83
CA SER A 248 -5.72 -7.08 -7.42
C SER A 248 -7.10 -7.72 -7.17
N SER A 249 -8.09 -7.58 -8.07
CA SER A 249 -9.38 -8.29 -7.95
C SER A 249 -9.26 -9.82 -8.12
N GLN A 250 -8.20 -10.29 -8.79
CA GLN A 250 -7.86 -11.71 -9.01
C GLN A 250 -6.76 -12.21 -8.08
N LEU A 251 -6.28 -11.36 -7.16
CA LEU A 251 -5.40 -11.79 -6.10
C LEU A 251 -6.23 -12.57 -5.07
N VAL A 252 -5.89 -13.83 -4.88
CA VAL A 252 -6.49 -14.68 -3.84
C VAL A 252 -5.40 -15.15 -2.90
N ARG A 253 -5.74 -15.33 -1.63
CA ARG A 253 -4.86 -15.81 -0.57
C ARG A 253 -5.50 -17.02 0.10
N TYR A 254 -4.77 -18.12 0.23
CA TYR A 254 -5.19 -19.27 1.02
C TYR A 254 -4.38 -19.33 2.32
N SER A 255 -5.06 -19.29 3.47
CA SER A 255 -4.42 -19.35 4.79
C SER A 255 -4.32 -20.77 5.34
N ALA A 256 -3.42 -20.96 6.32
CA ALA A 256 -3.27 -22.21 7.08
C ALA A 256 -4.56 -22.63 7.81
N ASP A 257 -5.42 -21.67 8.17
CA ASP A 257 -6.73 -21.91 8.78
C ASP A 257 -7.76 -22.51 7.80
N GLY A 258 -7.49 -22.44 6.49
CA GLY A 258 -8.40 -22.82 5.42
C GLY A 258 -9.25 -21.66 4.87
N LEU A 259 -8.84 -20.40 5.06
CA LEU A 259 -9.56 -19.25 4.49
C LEU A 259 -9.10 -19.00 3.05
N LEU A 260 -10.06 -18.90 2.12
CA LEU A 260 -9.84 -18.29 0.80
C LEU A 260 -10.29 -16.83 0.87
N GLN A 261 -9.35 -15.89 0.78
CA GLN A 261 -9.64 -14.46 0.73
C GLN A 261 -9.34 -13.90 -0.67
N LEU A 262 -10.26 -13.11 -1.23
CA LEU A 262 -10.18 -12.52 -2.56
C LEU A 262 -10.07 -11.00 -2.46
N GLY A 263 -9.28 -10.40 -3.34
CA GLY A 263 -9.18 -8.95 -3.52
C GLY A 263 -7.84 -8.35 -3.09
N PRO A 264 -7.73 -7.00 -3.13
CA PRO A 264 -6.55 -6.30 -2.64
C PRO A 264 -6.31 -6.58 -1.15
N LEU A 265 -5.03 -6.71 -0.79
CA LEU A 265 -4.61 -6.77 0.60
C LEU A 265 -4.83 -5.41 1.27
N GLY A 266 -5.51 -5.40 2.42
CA GLY A 266 -5.69 -4.18 3.22
C GLY A 266 -4.41 -3.79 3.95
N SER A 267 -3.95 -2.54 3.80
CA SER A 267 -2.67 -2.06 4.34
C SER A 267 -2.60 -1.99 5.87
N THR A 268 -3.67 -1.55 6.55
CA THR A 268 -3.71 -1.43 8.01
C THR A 268 -4.94 -2.09 8.62
N ALA A 269 -4.84 -2.48 9.90
CA ALA A 269 -5.90 -3.13 10.68
C ALA A 269 -7.26 -2.40 10.63
N PHE A 270 -7.25 -1.07 10.46
CA PHE A 270 -8.46 -0.23 10.42
C PHE A 270 -9.06 -0.07 9.02
N LEU A 271 -8.30 -0.38 7.96
CA LEU A 271 -8.75 -0.31 6.57
C LEU A 271 -9.32 -1.66 6.11
N PRO A 272 -10.25 -1.67 5.13
CA PRO A 272 -10.79 -2.89 4.55
C PRO A 272 -9.70 -3.84 4.06
N ASP A 273 -9.94 -5.13 4.22
CA ASP A 273 -9.09 -6.22 3.72
C ASP A 273 -9.87 -7.07 2.70
N SER A 274 -9.13 -7.92 2.00
CA SER A 274 -9.61 -9.02 1.16
C SER A 274 -10.77 -9.81 1.81
N LYS A 275 -11.83 -10.06 1.04
CA LYS A 275 -13.08 -10.68 1.50
C LYS A 275 -12.94 -12.20 1.52
N CYS A 276 -13.42 -12.85 2.58
CA CYS A 276 -13.52 -14.30 2.64
C CYS A 276 -14.57 -14.82 1.64
N LEU A 277 -14.23 -15.91 0.94
CA LEU A 277 -15.16 -16.74 0.17
C LEU A 277 -16.04 -17.55 1.12
N VAL A 278 -17.35 -17.48 0.95
CA VAL A 278 -18.34 -18.06 1.88
C VAL A 278 -19.34 -18.94 1.14
N ASP A 279 -19.47 -20.18 1.62
CA ASP A 279 -20.57 -21.08 1.31
C ASP A 279 -21.68 -20.92 2.37
N ASP A 280 -22.81 -20.34 1.97
CA ASP A 280 -23.95 -20.13 2.87
C ASP A 280 -24.71 -21.44 3.20
N GLY A 281 -24.48 -22.52 2.44
CA GLY A 281 -25.17 -23.80 2.53
C GLY A 281 -26.52 -23.88 1.81
N THR A 282 -27.01 -22.76 1.26
CA THR A 282 -28.35 -22.64 0.66
C THR A 282 -28.32 -22.22 -0.80
N GLY A 283 -27.39 -21.33 -1.18
CA GLY A 283 -27.18 -20.88 -2.53
C GLY A 283 -26.34 -21.85 -3.36
N ARG A 284 -26.42 -21.71 -4.69
CA ARG A 284 -25.44 -22.29 -5.64
C ARG A 284 -24.29 -21.34 -5.95
N MET A 285 -24.34 -20.08 -5.53
CA MET A 285 -23.28 -19.08 -5.79
C MET A 285 -22.47 -18.86 -4.51
N PRO A 286 -21.13 -18.83 -4.56
CA PRO A 286 -20.34 -18.42 -3.41
C PRO A 286 -20.49 -16.91 -3.17
N THR A 287 -20.46 -16.50 -1.91
CA THR A 287 -20.53 -15.08 -1.52
C THR A 287 -19.19 -14.58 -0.99
N LEU A 288 -19.00 -13.26 -1.00
CA LEU A 288 -17.83 -12.57 -0.47
C LEU A 288 -18.26 -11.67 0.68
N LYS A 289 -17.69 -11.92 1.86
CA LYS A 289 -17.98 -11.16 3.10
C LYS A 289 -16.67 -10.80 3.78
N LYS A 290 -16.67 -9.79 4.65
CA LYS A 290 -15.55 -9.64 5.59
C LYS A 290 -15.49 -10.90 6.43
N CYS A 291 -14.28 -11.40 6.69
CA CYS A 291 -14.12 -12.67 7.37
C CYS A 291 -14.78 -12.66 8.76
N GLU A 292 -14.70 -11.54 9.48
CA GLU A 292 -15.31 -11.31 10.81
C GLU A 292 -16.85 -11.30 10.78
N ASP A 293 -17.48 -10.87 9.67
CA ASP A 293 -18.94 -10.79 9.54
C ASP A 293 -19.62 -12.16 9.28
N VAL A 294 -18.84 -13.26 9.22
CA VAL A 294 -19.35 -14.61 8.92
C VAL A 294 -19.80 -15.31 10.20
N ALA A 295 -21.10 -15.22 10.49
CA ALA A 295 -21.74 -15.70 11.73
C ALA A 295 -21.45 -17.17 12.10
N ARG A 296 -21.27 -18.08 11.13
CA ARG A 296 -20.83 -19.46 11.39
C ARG A 296 -19.44 -19.66 10.78
N PRO A 297 -18.36 -19.73 11.58
CA PRO A 297 -17.00 -19.76 11.06
C PRO A 297 -16.71 -20.86 10.04
N THR A 298 -17.36 -22.03 10.12
CA THR A 298 -17.20 -23.13 9.15
C THR A 298 -17.60 -22.75 7.72
N GLN A 299 -18.50 -21.79 7.52
CA GLN A 299 -18.98 -21.36 6.19
C GLN A 299 -17.92 -20.66 5.35
N ARG A 300 -16.86 -20.13 5.98
CA ARG A 300 -15.71 -19.50 5.32
C ARG A 300 -14.48 -20.40 5.23
N LEU A 301 -14.56 -21.64 5.72
CA LEU A 301 -13.45 -22.60 5.72
C LEU A 301 -13.54 -23.54 4.53
N TRP A 302 -12.41 -23.70 3.84
CA TRP A 302 -12.26 -24.52 2.66
C TRP A 302 -11.05 -25.43 2.83
N ASP A 303 -11.19 -26.69 2.41
CA ASP A 303 -10.06 -27.59 2.18
C ASP A 303 -9.58 -27.46 0.74
N PHE A 304 -8.28 -27.22 0.57
CA PHE A 304 -7.64 -27.08 -0.72
C PHE A 304 -6.24 -27.70 -0.71
N THR A 305 -5.91 -28.40 -1.80
CA THR A 305 -4.56 -28.82 -2.17
C THR A 305 -4.31 -28.46 -3.63
N GLN A 306 -3.05 -28.17 -3.99
CA GLN A 306 -2.70 -27.80 -5.37
C GLN A 306 -3.10 -28.92 -6.36
N SER A 307 -3.75 -28.54 -7.45
CA SER A 307 -4.36 -29.45 -8.44
C SER A 307 -5.45 -30.38 -7.88
N GLY A 308 -6.02 -30.04 -6.72
CA GLY A 308 -7.17 -30.71 -6.09
C GLY A 308 -8.45 -29.88 -6.18
N PRO A 309 -9.57 -30.39 -5.63
CA PRO A 309 -10.79 -29.61 -5.46
C PRO A 309 -10.62 -28.53 -4.37
N ILE A 310 -11.52 -27.55 -4.38
CA ILE A 310 -11.73 -26.61 -3.28
C ILE A 310 -13.05 -27.01 -2.61
N VAL A 311 -13.02 -27.54 -1.38
CA VAL A 311 -14.16 -28.16 -0.70
C VAL A 311 -14.59 -27.33 0.51
N SER A 312 -15.87 -26.99 0.61
CA SER A 312 -16.45 -26.28 1.77
C SER A 312 -16.49 -27.20 2.99
N ARG A 313 -15.84 -26.83 4.09
CA ARG A 313 -15.88 -27.60 5.35
C ARG A 313 -17.27 -27.61 5.99
N ALA A 314 -18.12 -26.64 5.68
CA ALA A 314 -19.48 -26.56 6.22
C ALA A 314 -20.46 -27.55 5.56
N THR A 315 -20.23 -27.94 4.30
CA THR A 315 -21.24 -28.65 3.50
C THR A 315 -20.71 -29.85 2.70
N GLY A 316 -19.39 -30.02 2.59
CA GLY A 316 -18.78 -31.01 1.70
C GLY A 316 -18.97 -30.71 0.20
N ARG A 317 -19.54 -29.56 -0.17
CA ARG A 317 -19.69 -29.12 -1.56
C ARG A 317 -18.38 -28.54 -2.09
N CYS A 318 -18.14 -28.69 -3.38
CA CYS A 318 -16.98 -28.11 -4.06
C CYS A 318 -17.32 -26.77 -4.73
N LEU A 319 -16.34 -25.87 -4.74
CA LEU A 319 -16.28 -24.76 -5.68
C LEU A 319 -15.98 -25.34 -7.08
N GLU A 320 -16.83 -25.03 -8.06
CA GLU A 320 -16.88 -25.67 -9.36
C GLU A 320 -17.23 -24.62 -10.43
N VAL A 321 -16.87 -24.91 -11.69
CA VAL A 321 -17.27 -24.13 -12.87
C VAL A 321 -18.34 -24.90 -13.64
N GLU A 322 -19.44 -24.24 -13.99
CA GLU A 322 -20.46 -24.76 -14.91
C GLU A 322 -20.59 -23.88 -16.16
N MET A 323 -20.99 -24.49 -17.27
CA MET A 323 -21.42 -23.74 -18.45
C MET A 323 -22.85 -23.24 -18.24
N SER A 324 -23.13 -21.98 -18.58
CA SER A 324 -24.45 -21.38 -18.42
C SER A 324 -24.71 -20.30 -19.47
N LYS A 325 -25.90 -20.33 -20.09
CA LYS A 325 -26.32 -19.35 -21.09
C LYS A 325 -26.54 -17.95 -20.52
N ASP A 326 -26.97 -17.86 -19.26
CA ASP A 326 -27.23 -16.62 -18.52
C ASP A 326 -26.06 -16.28 -17.58
N ALA A 327 -24.83 -16.56 -18.03
CA ALA A 327 -23.60 -16.15 -17.37
C ALA A 327 -22.69 -15.39 -18.34
N ASN A 328 -22.00 -14.37 -17.84
CA ASN A 328 -21.02 -13.64 -18.63
C ASN A 328 -19.95 -14.62 -19.13
N PHE A 329 -19.60 -14.50 -20.41
CA PHE A 329 -18.67 -15.42 -21.10
C PHE A 329 -19.10 -16.90 -21.13
N GLY A 330 -20.36 -17.22 -20.81
CA GLY A 330 -20.89 -18.58 -20.83
C GLY A 330 -20.45 -19.48 -19.66
N LEU A 331 -19.72 -18.92 -18.69
CA LEU A 331 -19.14 -19.65 -17.55
C LEU A 331 -19.63 -19.08 -16.23
N ARG A 332 -19.95 -19.95 -15.28
CA ARG A 332 -20.53 -19.59 -13.98
C ARG A 332 -19.79 -20.30 -12.85
N LEU A 333 -19.40 -19.53 -11.85
CA LEU A 333 -18.83 -20.04 -10.61
C LEU A 333 -19.95 -20.54 -9.71
N VAL A 334 -19.86 -21.79 -9.24
CA VAL A 334 -20.90 -22.42 -8.40
C VAL A 334 -20.32 -23.22 -7.25
N VAL A 335 -21.14 -23.44 -6.21
CA VAL A 335 -20.87 -24.36 -5.09
C VAL A 335 -21.88 -25.51 -5.16
N GLN A 336 -21.40 -26.72 -5.44
CA GLN A 336 -22.25 -27.89 -5.73
C GLN A 336 -21.57 -29.21 -5.36
N ARG A 337 -22.23 -30.35 -5.65
CA ARG A 337 -21.60 -31.67 -5.49
C ARG A 337 -20.33 -31.74 -6.34
N CYS A 338 -19.23 -32.17 -5.72
CA CYS A 338 -17.92 -32.29 -6.34
C CYS A 338 -17.95 -33.15 -7.61
N SER A 339 -17.44 -32.61 -8.73
CA SER A 339 -17.32 -33.31 -10.02
C SER A 339 -15.87 -33.67 -10.38
N GLY A 340 -14.93 -33.51 -9.43
CA GLY A 340 -13.50 -33.75 -9.62
C GLY A 340 -12.77 -32.61 -10.34
N GLN A 341 -13.33 -31.40 -10.33
CA GLN A 341 -12.64 -30.22 -10.85
C GLN A 341 -11.40 -29.89 -10.02
N LYS A 342 -10.35 -29.45 -10.71
CA LYS A 342 -9.05 -29.15 -10.11
C LYS A 342 -8.80 -27.65 -10.16
N TRP A 343 -8.36 -27.10 -9.04
CA TRP A 343 -7.95 -25.71 -8.91
C TRP A 343 -6.45 -25.63 -8.66
N MET A 344 -5.84 -24.55 -9.14
CA MET A 344 -4.45 -24.22 -8.87
C MET A 344 -4.35 -22.76 -8.45
N ILE A 345 -3.56 -22.49 -7.41
CA ILE A 345 -3.24 -21.13 -6.96
C ILE A 345 -1.79 -20.85 -7.36
N ARG A 346 -1.57 -19.77 -8.14
CA ARG A 346 -0.34 -19.53 -8.91
C ARG A 346 0.96 -19.62 -8.10
N ASN A 347 1.01 -19.01 -6.91
CA ASN A 347 2.23 -18.87 -6.11
C ASN A 347 2.11 -19.59 -4.76
N TRP A 348 3.23 -20.01 -4.20
CA TRP A 348 3.31 -20.61 -2.86
C TRP A 348 4.38 -19.93 -2.00
N ILE A 349 4.17 -19.90 -0.69
CA ILE A 349 5.17 -19.51 0.29
C ILE A 349 5.84 -20.78 0.83
N LYS A 350 7.16 -20.86 0.67
CA LYS A 350 7.96 -21.91 1.33
C LYS A 350 8.12 -21.52 2.80
N HIS A 351 7.26 -22.05 3.66
CA HIS A 351 7.52 -22.03 5.10
C HIS A 351 8.71 -22.93 5.41
N ALA A 352 9.65 -22.42 6.21
CA ALA A 352 10.69 -23.27 6.78
C ALA A 352 10.01 -24.37 7.61
N ARG A 353 10.38 -25.63 7.38
CA ARG A 353 10.00 -26.71 8.28
C ARG A 353 10.86 -26.54 9.53
N HIS A 354 10.21 -26.20 10.64
CA HIS A 354 10.79 -26.24 11.98
C HIS A 354 11.04 -27.70 12.41
#